data_AF-A0A4V4HNA3-F1
#
_entry.id   AF-A0A4V4HNA3-F1
#
_cell.length_a   1.000
_cell.length_b   1.000
_cell.length_c   1.000
_cell.angle_alpha   90.00
_cell.angle_beta   90.00
_cell.angle_gamma   90.00
#
_symmetry.space_group_name_H-M   'P 1'
#
loop_
_entity.id
_entity.type
_entity.pdbx_description
1 polymer ?
#
loop_
_entity_poly.entity_id
_entity_poly.type
_entity_poly.pdbx_seq_one_letter_code
_entity_poly.pdbx_strand_id
1 'polypeptide(L)'
;MAEKLGIMVCGHGSRNQNAAKEFAVIAEALSARNPDMPVEYGYLEFCNPVISAGLDSLRDQGVTRVLAVPGMLFAAGHAKNDIPSVLNTYQAQNPGMVINYGRELGIDLKMIRAAGDRIQEAVDEANARLGFVDKHETLLMVVGRGSSDPDANSNATKVMRMLWEGMGFGWGETCYSGVTFPLVEPGLTHAAKLGYKRIIVFPYFLFTGVLVKRIYSYTDEVAARFPDIQFVKASYLNDHPLVLDAFQDRVSEILEGAAVMNCQMCKYREQVLGFEADVGQPQESHHHHVEGIGGGLENCPCRGDCDASCRDPDFCREHGLPWTPVHSHAEPASLEPVPVDTSFDYAASFTLGGKYAALKDKTPDAELQAVMDAPSSGKTAHHEHGPNCGCGHHEHDHGHDHHHGHGHDHHHHHDHGHHHHHHHHHHGHGHSHDHGHDHSHGHDHHHAPYPHADHPLGPKSMQKKK
;
A
#
# COMPACT_ATOMS: atom_id res chain seq x y z
N MET A 1 9.53 19.30 37.21
CA MET A 1 9.31 17.88 37.55
C MET A 1 10.33 17.06 36.78
N ALA A 2 10.79 15.93 37.30
CA ALA A 2 11.60 15.01 36.52
C ALA A 2 10.75 14.48 35.35
N GLU A 3 11.36 14.32 34.17
CA GLU A 3 10.68 13.79 32.99
C GLU A 3 10.22 12.35 33.29
N LYS A 4 8.93 12.07 33.09
CA LYS A 4 8.37 10.73 33.14
C LYS A 4 7.70 10.43 31.80
N LEU A 5 8.18 9.37 31.15
CA LEU A 5 7.70 8.91 29.85
C LEU A 5 6.49 7.99 30.02
N GLY A 6 5.58 8.03 29.05
CA GLY A 6 4.49 7.07 28.89
C GLY A 6 4.16 6.86 27.42
N ILE A 7 3.58 5.72 27.07
CA ILE A 7 3.20 5.35 25.70
C ILE A 7 1.68 5.42 25.59
N MET A 8 1.20 6.09 24.53
CA MET A 8 -0.23 6.10 24.17
C MET A 8 -0.41 5.43 22.82
N VAL A 9 -1.07 4.27 22.78
CA VAL A 9 -1.40 3.58 21.52
C VAL A 9 -2.73 4.11 20.98
N CYS A 10 -2.67 4.83 19.87
CA CYS A 10 -3.84 5.50 19.27
C CYS A 10 -4.48 4.60 18.20
N GLY A 11 -5.62 4.00 18.52
CA GLY A 11 -6.40 3.18 17.59
C GLY A 11 -7.44 3.98 16.83
N HIS A 12 -7.83 3.50 15.65
CA HIS A 12 -9.00 4.01 14.94
C HIS A 12 -10.28 3.75 15.73
N GLY A 13 -10.43 2.51 16.21
CA GLY A 13 -11.64 2.00 16.85
C GLY A 13 -12.54 1.23 15.89
N SER A 14 -13.32 0.32 16.45
CA SER A 14 -14.15 -0.62 15.70
C SER A 14 -15.47 -0.85 16.41
N ARG A 15 -16.52 -1.05 15.61
CA ARG A 15 -17.81 -1.51 16.14
C ARG A 15 -17.79 -3.01 16.50
N ASN A 16 -16.79 -3.76 16.05
CA ASN A 16 -16.62 -5.16 16.42
C ASN A 16 -15.80 -5.25 17.72
N GLN A 17 -16.37 -5.89 18.75
CA GLN A 17 -15.73 -5.96 20.07
C GLN A 17 -14.50 -6.86 20.08
N ASN A 18 -14.43 -7.88 19.23
CA ASN A 18 -13.24 -8.71 19.10
C ASN A 18 -12.09 -7.91 18.49
N ALA A 19 -12.35 -7.07 17.50
CA ALA A 19 -11.33 -6.17 16.94
C ALA A 19 -10.79 -5.19 18.00
N ALA A 20 -11.66 -4.67 18.88
CA ALA A 20 -11.22 -3.83 20.01
C ALA A 20 -10.37 -4.63 21.02
N LYS A 21 -10.70 -5.89 21.29
CA LYS A 21 -9.89 -6.77 22.15
C LYS A 21 -8.52 -7.08 21.54
N GLU A 22 -8.46 -7.39 20.24
CA GLU A 22 -7.19 -7.62 19.54
C GLU A 22 -6.30 -6.37 19.56
N PHE A 23 -6.88 -5.16 19.51
CA PHE A 23 -6.12 -3.93 19.65
C PHE A 23 -5.50 -3.78 21.05
N ALA A 24 -6.24 -4.13 22.11
CA ALA A 24 -5.73 -4.08 23.48
C ALA A 24 -4.52 -5.01 23.69
N VAL A 25 -4.45 -6.14 22.98
CA VAL A 25 -3.29 -7.06 23.02
C VAL A 25 -2.00 -6.37 22.60
N ILE A 26 -2.05 -5.40 21.67
CA ILE A 26 -0.86 -4.63 21.28
C ILE A 26 -0.37 -3.76 22.44
N ALA A 27 -1.28 -3.12 23.16
CA ALA A 27 -0.94 -2.30 24.31
C ALA A 27 -0.33 -3.15 25.45
N GLU A 28 -0.90 -4.34 25.70
CA GLU A 28 -0.34 -5.32 26.64
C GLU A 28 1.07 -5.77 26.24
N ALA A 29 1.27 -6.09 24.96
CA ALA A 29 2.57 -6.50 24.44
C ALA A 29 3.61 -5.36 24.51
N LEU A 30 3.21 -4.12 24.24
CA LEU A 30 4.07 -2.96 24.40
C LEU A 30 4.39 -2.67 25.87
N SER A 31 3.42 -2.84 26.77
CA SER A 31 3.65 -2.73 28.21
C SER A 31 4.69 -3.74 28.70
N ALA A 32 4.58 -5.00 28.26
CA ALA A 32 5.55 -6.04 28.59
C ALA A 32 6.97 -5.74 28.08
N ARG A 33 7.09 -5.05 26.93
CA ARG A 33 8.37 -4.64 26.33
C ARG A 33 8.96 -3.38 26.98
N ASN A 34 8.14 -2.58 27.67
CA ASN A 34 8.52 -1.29 28.22
C ASN A 34 8.11 -1.18 29.71
N PRO A 35 8.66 -2.01 30.61
CA PRO A 35 8.20 -2.12 32.00
C PRO A 35 8.36 -0.83 32.82
N ASP A 36 9.25 0.07 32.40
CA ASP A 36 9.52 1.34 33.08
C ASP A 36 8.61 2.50 32.60
N MET A 37 7.80 2.27 31.55
CA MET A 37 6.90 3.27 30.99
C MET A 37 5.44 2.81 31.12
N PRO A 38 4.55 3.61 31.75
CA PRO A 38 3.12 3.39 31.64
C PRO A 38 2.68 3.32 30.18
N VAL A 39 1.85 2.33 29.84
CA VAL A 39 1.30 2.16 28.50
C VAL A 39 -0.22 2.17 28.60
N GLU A 40 -0.83 3.09 27.87
CA GLU A 40 -2.28 3.22 27.74
C GLU A 40 -2.66 3.13 26.26
N TYR A 41 -3.94 2.87 26.01
CA TYR A 41 -4.48 2.86 24.66
C TYR A 41 -5.83 3.55 24.62
N GLY A 42 -6.23 3.98 23.43
CA GLY A 42 -7.54 4.58 23.22
C GLY A 42 -7.88 4.69 21.75
N TYR A 43 -9.16 4.91 21.48
CA TYR A 43 -9.71 4.92 20.13
C TYR A 43 -10.16 6.31 19.73
N LEU A 44 -10.00 6.63 18.46
CA LEU A 44 -10.56 7.83 17.86
C LEU A 44 -12.10 7.75 17.80
N GLU A 45 -12.64 6.56 17.53
CA GLU A 45 -14.05 6.38 17.19
C GLU A 45 -14.65 5.08 17.75
N PHE A 46 -15.99 5.04 17.82
CA PHE A 46 -16.83 3.85 18.05
C PHE A 46 -16.68 3.13 19.39
N CYS A 47 -15.48 2.87 19.91
CA CYS A 47 -15.29 2.10 21.13
C CYS A 47 -14.57 2.91 22.21
N ASN A 48 -14.77 2.48 23.46
CA ASN A 48 -14.08 3.02 24.63
C ASN A 48 -12.92 2.09 25.03
N PRO A 49 -11.86 2.60 25.65
CA PRO A 49 -11.64 4.01 26.02
C PRO A 49 -11.33 4.91 24.81
N VAL A 50 -11.80 6.15 24.84
CA VAL A 50 -11.39 7.18 23.86
C VAL A 50 -9.95 7.64 24.13
N ILE A 51 -9.28 8.21 23.13
CA ILE A 51 -7.88 8.66 23.25
C ILE A 51 -7.67 9.60 24.46
N SER A 52 -8.61 10.53 24.70
CA SER A 52 -8.55 11.47 25.83
C SER A 52 -8.55 10.76 27.19
N ALA A 53 -9.30 9.67 27.35
CA ALA A 53 -9.35 8.91 28.60
C ALA A 53 -8.02 8.18 28.88
N GLY A 54 -7.36 7.63 27.84
CA GLY A 54 -6.03 7.05 27.98
C GLY A 54 -4.98 8.10 28.36
N LEU A 55 -5.05 9.30 27.77
CA LEU A 55 -4.18 10.43 28.12
C LEU A 55 -4.41 10.91 29.56
N ASP A 56 -5.66 10.96 30.03
CA ASP A 56 -5.99 11.27 31.42
C ASP A 56 -5.36 10.24 32.38
N SER A 57 -5.44 8.95 32.07
CA SER A 57 -4.79 7.89 32.86
C SER A 57 -3.27 8.09 32.94
N LEU A 58 -2.61 8.37 31.81
CA LEU A 58 -1.17 8.64 31.79
C LEU A 58 -0.82 9.87 32.65
N ARG A 59 -1.60 10.95 32.53
CA ARG A 59 -1.42 12.17 33.32
C ARG A 59 -1.58 11.89 34.81
N ASP A 60 -2.59 11.14 35.21
CA ASP A 60 -2.86 10.79 36.61
C ASP A 60 -1.76 9.89 37.21
N GLN A 61 -1.07 9.12 36.36
CA GLN A 61 0.15 8.38 36.71
C GLN A 61 1.40 9.28 36.78
N GLY A 62 1.28 10.58 36.55
CA GLY A 62 2.36 11.56 36.60
C GLY A 62 3.26 11.58 35.36
N VAL A 63 2.80 11.03 34.23
CA VAL A 63 3.51 11.13 32.95
C VAL A 63 3.57 12.58 32.51
N THR A 64 4.76 13.07 32.18
CA THR A 64 4.99 14.44 31.70
C THR A 64 5.29 14.49 30.21
N ARG A 65 5.65 13.35 29.59
CA ARG A 65 5.90 13.22 28.17
C ARG A 65 5.33 11.93 27.61
N VAL A 66 4.42 12.05 26.65
CA VAL A 66 3.69 10.95 26.00
C VAL A 66 4.28 10.67 24.63
N LEU A 67 4.54 9.39 24.35
CA LEU A 67 4.90 8.85 23.04
C LEU A 67 3.63 8.30 22.41
N ALA A 68 2.98 9.09 21.56
CA ALA A 68 1.74 8.72 20.91
C ALA A 68 2.02 7.93 19.64
N VAL A 69 1.73 6.62 19.66
CA VAL A 69 1.98 5.68 18.57
C VAL A 69 0.69 5.39 17.82
N PRO A 70 0.53 5.81 16.55
CA PRO A 70 -0.66 5.48 15.78
C PRO A 70 -0.68 4.00 15.37
N GLY A 71 -1.72 3.28 15.80
CA GLY A 71 -2.01 1.90 15.39
C GLY A 71 -2.60 1.81 13.98
N MET A 72 -1.92 2.42 13.01
CA MET A 72 -2.35 2.53 11.62
C MET A 72 -1.31 1.90 10.69
N LEU A 73 -1.78 1.26 9.61
CA LEU A 73 -0.90 0.67 8.61
C LEU A 73 -0.31 1.73 7.67
N PHE A 74 -1.13 2.68 7.21
CA PHE A 74 -0.72 3.71 6.25
C PHE A 74 -1.21 5.09 6.67
N ALA A 75 -0.45 6.13 6.32
CA ALA A 75 -0.85 7.51 6.58
C ALA A 75 -1.96 7.96 5.63
N ALA A 76 -3.11 8.28 6.18
CA ALA A 76 -4.26 8.89 5.50
C ALA A 76 -4.92 9.90 6.46
N GLY A 77 -6.18 10.29 6.23
CA GLY A 77 -6.92 11.27 7.05
C GLY A 77 -6.75 11.09 8.56
N HIS A 78 -6.93 9.88 9.09
CA HIS A 78 -6.80 9.65 10.53
C HIS A 78 -5.42 9.91 11.10
N ALA A 79 -4.38 9.44 10.41
CA ALA A 79 -3.01 9.60 10.88
C ALA A 79 -2.45 11.00 10.59
N LYS A 80 -2.94 11.66 9.52
CA LYS A 80 -2.46 12.97 9.06
C LYS A 80 -3.24 14.14 9.69
N ASN A 81 -4.51 13.95 10.05
CA ASN A 81 -5.40 15.01 10.52
C ASN A 81 -6.08 14.68 11.86
N ASP A 82 -6.88 13.61 11.93
CA ASP A 82 -7.81 13.44 13.07
C ASP A 82 -7.08 13.19 14.39
N ILE A 83 -6.16 12.22 14.44
CA ILE A 83 -5.38 11.92 15.66
C ILE A 83 -4.51 13.13 16.06
N PRO A 84 -3.72 13.75 15.15
CA PRO A 84 -2.99 14.97 15.47
C PRO A 84 -3.89 16.07 16.05
N SER A 85 -5.09 16.28 15.51
CA SER A 85 -6.04 17.30 16.00
C SER A 85 -6.48 17.01 17.44
N VAL A 86 -6.82 15.75 17.76
CA VAL A 86 -7.19 15.32 19.13
C VAL A 86 -6.02 15.50 20.09
N LEU A 87 -4.82 15.05 19.71
CA LEU A 87 -3.63 15.13 20.56
C LEU A 87 -3.20 16.59 20.81
N ASN A 88 -3.22 17.43 19.77
CA ASN A 88 -2.86 18.85 19.89
C ASN A 88 -3.85 19.60 20.78
N THR A 89 -5.15 19.34 20.63
CA THR A 89 -6.20 19.91 21.49
C THR A 89 -5.99 19.50 22.95
N TYR A 90 -5.73 18.21 23.21
CA TYR A 90 -5.49 17.72 24.57
C TYR A 90 -4.23 18.36 25.18
N GLN A 91 -3.13 18.45 24.42
CA GLN A 91 -1.89 19.08 24.90
C GLN A 91 -2.09 20.56 25.23
N ALA A 92 -2.84 21.30 24.40
CA ALA A 92 -3.13 22.71 24.65
C ALA A 92 -3.90 22.92 25.96
N GLN A 93 -4.78 21.98 26.33
CA GLN A 93 -5.52 21.99 27.58
C GLN A 93 -4.67 21.52 28.79
N ASN A 94 -3.51 20.90 28.55
CA ASN A 94 -2.65 20.31 29.59
C ASN A 94 -1.18 20.74 29.42
N PRO A 95 -0.81 22.02 29.69
CA PRO A 95 0.54 22.55 29.41
C PRO A 95 1.71 21.87 30.13
N GLY A 96 1.43 21.09 31.18
CA GLY A 96 2.43 20.30 31.91
C GLY A 96 2.81 18.98 31.25
N MET A 97 2.16 18.62 30.14
CA MET A 97 2.37 17.36 29.43
C MET A 97 2.76 17.64 27.97
N VAL A 98 3.86 17.04 27.52
CA VAL A 98 4.29 17.07 26.12
C VAL A 98 3.86 15.79 25.44
N ILE A 99 3.31 15.88 24.24
CA ILE A 99 2.88 14.74 23.42
C ILE A 99 3.70 14.75 22.14
N ASN A 100 4.49 13.70 21.94
CA ASN A 100 5.20 13.47 20.70
C ASN A 100 4.48 12.38 19.90
N TYR A 101 4.01 12.75 18.71
CA TYR A 101 3.29 11.86 17.82
C TYR A 101 4.26 11.18 16.84
N GLY A 102 4.19 9.85 16.76
CA GLY A 102 4.98 9.04 15.85
C GLY A 102 4.34 8.88 14.47
N ARG A 103 5.11 8.32 13.54
CA ARG A 103 4.59 7.84 12.26
C ARG A 103 3.89 6.49 12.40
N GLU A 104 3.04 6.19 11.44
CA GLU A 104 2.38 4.91 11.25
C GLU A 104 3.38 3.76 10.97
N LEU A 105 2.89 2.51 10.99
CA LEU A 105 3.71 1.33 10.71
C LEU A 105 4.35 1.40 9.31
N GLY A 106 3.58 1.83 8.32
CA GLY A 106 4.05 2.19 6.99
C GLY A 106 4.62 1.03 6.19
N ILE A 107 5.50 1.36 5.24
CA ILE A 107 6.26 0.37 4.45
C ILE A 107 7.50 -0.02 5.24
N ASP A 108 7.44 -1.20 5.87
CA ASP A 108 8.50 -1.72 6.72
C ASP A 108 8.76 -3.20 6.41
N LEU A 109 10.04 -3.60 6.38
CA LEU A 109 10.42 -4.98 6.09
C LEU A 109 9.86 -5.98 7.11
N LYS A 110 9.69 -5.58 8.38
CA LYS A 110 9.06 -6.41 9.41
C LYS A 110 7.60 -6.70 9.06
N MET A 111 6.89 -5.69 8.54
CA MET A 111 5.51 -5.84 8.11
C MET A 111 5.39 -6.69 6.84
N ILE A 112 6.30 -6.53 5.87
CA ILE A 112 6.35 -7.39 4.67
C ILE A 112 6.63 -8.84 5.05
N ARG A 113 7.56 -9.09 5.97
CA ARG A 113 7.85 -10.45 6.46
C ARG A 113 6.67 -11.06 7.19
N ALA A 114 6.03 -10.31 8.09
CA ALA A 114 4.82 -10.77 8.77
C ALA A 114 3.72 -11.17 7.79
N ALA A 115 3.48 -10.33 6.77
CA ALA A 115 2.54 -10.65 5.70
C ALA A 115 2.97 -11.91 4.91
N GLY A 116 4.26 -12.02 4.57
CA GLY A 116 4.82 -13.18 3.89
C GLY A 116 4.62 -14.48 4.67
N ASP A 117 4.81 -14.45 6.00
CA ASP A 117 4.61 -15.60 6.88
C ASP A 117 3.12 -16.03 6.86
N ARG A 118 2.17 -15.09 7.01
CA ARG A 118 0.73 -15.38 6.93
C ARG A 118 0.30 -15.95 5.57
N ILE A 119 0.86 -15.43 4.49
CA ILE A 119 0.58 -15.92 3.14
C ILE A 119 1.17 -17.32 2.95
N GLN A 120 2.39 -17.55 3.45
CA GLN A 120 3.08 -18.83 3.33
C GLN A 120 2.34 -19.92 4.12
N GLU A 121 1.89 -19.63 5.35
CA GLU A 121 1.01 -20.50 6.13
C GLU A 121 -0.22 -20.93 5.31
N ALA A 122 -0.91 -19.99 4.67
CA ALA A 122 -2.09 -20.28 3.85
C ALA A 122 -1.75 -21.11 2.59
N VAL A 123 -0.60 -20.88 1.97
CA VAL A 123 -0.12 -21.69 0.83
C VAL A 123 0.16 -23.12 1.27
N ASP A 124 0.83 -23.31 2.39
CA ASP A 124 1.23 -24.63 2.89
C ASP A 124 0.01 -25.45 3.34
N GLU A 125 -0.93 -24.82 4.06
CA GLU A 125 -2.21 -25.44 4.42
C GLU A 125 -3.03 -25.82 3.18
N ALA A 126 -3.10 -24.93 2.18
CA ALA A 126 -3.79 -25.22 0.94
C ALA A 126 -3.13 -26.37 0.16
N ASN A 127 -1.80 -26.42 0.11
CA ASN A 127 -1.08 -27.52 -0.51
C ASN A 127 -1.35 -28.85 0.19
N ALA A 128 -1.37 -28.85 1.53
CA ALA A 128 -1.66 -30.04 2.31
C ALA A 128 -3.10 -30.54 2.13
N ARG A 129 -4.08 -29.63 2.02
CA ARG A 129 -5.51 -29.96 1.98
C ARG A 129 -6.08 -30.16 0.58
N LEU A 130 -5.63 -29.36 -0.40
CA LEU A 130 -6.21 -29.24 -1.74
C LEU A 130 -5.25 -29.70 -2.85
N GLY A 131 -4.06 -30.18 -2.49
CA GLY A 131 -3.01 -30.59 -3.42
C GLY A 131 -2.05 -29.47 -3.77
N PHE A 132 -0.86 -29.86 -4.22
CA PHE A 132 0.21 -28.92 -4.57
C PHE A 132 -0.14 -28.10 -5.81
N VAL A 133 0.04 -26.79 -5.73
CA VAL A 133 -0.01 -25.85 -6.88
C VAL A 133 1.23 -24.96 -6.80
N ASP A 134 1.96 -24.85 -7.91
CA ASP A 134 3.14 -24.01 -7.97
C ASP A 134 2.78 -22.53 -7.80
N LYS A 135 3.66 -21.75 -7.18
CA LYS A 135 3.43 -20.31 -6.97
C LYS A 135 3.32 -19.56 -8.30
N HIS A 136 4.03 -19.98 -9.35
CA HIS A 136 3.89 -19.41 -10.70
C HIS A 136 2.51 -19.66 -11.32
N GLU A 137 1.76 -20.66 -10.84
CA GLU A 137 0.37 -20.93 -11.25
C GLU A 137 -0.65 -20.36 -10.25
N THR A 138 -0.18 -19.55 -9.29
CA THR A 138 -0.97 -18.94 -8.22
C THR A 138 -0.90 -17.42 -8.31
N LEU A 139 -2.06 -16.76 -8.15
CA LEU A 139 -2.17 -15.31 -8.04
C LEU A 139 -2.29 -14.88 -6.58
N LEU A 140 -1.59 -13.82 -6.19
CA LEU A 140 -1.72 -13.19 -4.88
C LEU A 140 -2.64 -11.96 -4.95
N MET A 141 -3.74 -11.99 -4.24
CA MET A 141 -4.66 -10.85 -4.08
C MET A 141 -4.43 -10.21 -2.70
N VAL A 142 -3.81 -9.04 -2.67
CA VAL A 142 -3.65 -8.27 -1.43
C VAL A 142 -4.80 -7.29 -1.29
N VAL A 143 -5.52 -7.37 -0.18
CA VAL A 143 -6.72 -6.56 0.07
C VAL A 143 -6.44 -5.53 1.17
N GLY A 144 -6.46 -4.25 0.81
CA GLY A 144 -6.40 -3.15 1.77
C GLY A 144 -7.77 -2.57 2.12
N ARG A 145 -7.84 -1.63 3.07
CA ARG A 145 -9.07 -0.86 3.33
C ARG A 145 -9.42 0.08 2.17
N GLY A 146 -8.39 0.69 1.58
CA GLY A 146 -8.50 1.76 0.58
C GLY A 146 -8.62 3.14 1.22
N SER A 147 -8.26 4.20 0.52
CA SER A 147 -8.29 5.57 1.04
C SER A 147 -8.68 6.56 -0.06
N SER A 148 -9.23 7.71 0.33
CA SER A 148 -9.31 8.87 -0.54
C SER A 148 -7.94 9.53 -0.74
N ASP A 149 -6.95 9.16 0.08
CA ASP A 149 -5.56 9.56 -0.07
C ASP A 149 -4.80 8.57 -0.98
N PRO A 150 -4.36 9.00 -2.18
CA PRO A 150 -3.67 8.13 -3.14
C PRO A 150 -2.32 7.63 -2.63
N ASP A 151 -1.67 8.33 -1.71
CA ASP A 151 -0.40 7.92 -1.12
C ASP A 151 -0.57 6.60 -0.32
N ALA A 152 -1.63 6.49 0.48
CA ALA A 152 -1.96 5.26 1.19
C ALA A 152 -2.28 4.09 0.24
N ASN A 153 -2.97 4.37 -0.88
CA ASN A 153 -3.29 3.35 -1.89
C ASN A 153 -2.03 2.90 -2.65
N SER A 154 -1.10 3.81 -2.92
CA SER A 154 0.19 3.50 -3.54
C SER A 154 1.01 2.58 -2.63
N ASN A 155 0.97 2.81 -1.31
CA ASN A 155 1.63 1.96 -0.32
C ASN A 155 1.03 0.55 -0.26
N ALA A 156 -0.30 0.41 -0.31
CA ALA A 156 -0.94 -0.91 -0.43
C ALA A 156 -0.47 -1.67 -1.68
N THR A 157 -0.38 -0.97 -2.82
CA THR A 157 0.11 -1.54 -4.08
C THR A 157 1.59 -1.92 -3.98
N LYS A 158 2.39 -1.11 -3.29
CA LYS A 158 3.81 -1.40 -3.02
C LYS A 158 3.98 -2.66 -2.18
N VAL A 159 3.18 -2.83 -1.12
CA VAL A 159 3.15 -4.06 -0.31
C VAL A 159 2.85 -5.27 -1.20
N MET A 160 1.82 -5.18 -2.05
CA MET A 160 1.47 -6.25 -2.98
C MET A 160 2.63 -6.62 -3.91
N ARG A 161 3.29 -5.64 -4.54
CA ARG A 161 4.43 -5.91 -5.44
C ARG A 161 5.60 -6.56 -4.70
N MET A 162 5.93 -6.07 -3.51
CA MET A 162 7.01 -6.62 -2.69
C MET A 162 6.73 -8.08 -2.29
N LEU A 163 5.49 -8.41 -1.95
CA LEU A 163 5.08 -9.78 -1.59
C LEU A 163 5.01 -10.69 -2.80
N TRP A 164 4.36 -10.26 -3.89
CA TRP A 164 4.25 -11.05 -5.11
C TRP A 164 5.63 -11.40 -5.67
N GLU A 165 6.43 -10.40 -6.00
CA GLU A 165 7.73 -10.61 -6.65
C GLU A 165 8.70 -11.31 -5.69
N GLY A 166 8.67 -10.94 -4.40
CA GLY A 166 9.54 -11.52 -3.38
C GLY A 166 9.24 -12.98 -3.07
N MET A 167 7.99 -13.42 -3.20
CA MET A 167 7.58 -14.80 -2.90
C MET A 167 7.49 -15.69 -4.14
N GLY A 168 7.54 -15.12 -5.35
CA GLY A 168 7.54 -15.86 -6.61
C GLY A 168 6.16 -16.28 -7.12
N PHE A 169 5.10 -15.53 -6.79
CA PHE A 169 3.78 -15.78 -7.38
C PHE A 169 3.78 -15.50 -8.90
N GLY A 170 2.84 -16.11 -9.64
CA GLY A 170 2.70 -15.87 -11.08
C GLY A 170 2.21 -14.46 -11.38
N TRP A 171 1.32 -13.95 -10.52
CA TRP A 171 0.79 -12.59 -10.59
C TRP A 171 0.36 -12.06 -9.23
N GLY A 172 0.17 -10.75 -9.14
CA GLY A 172 -0.36 -10.10 -7.96
C GLY A 172 -1.29 -8.93 -8.31
N GLU A 173 -2.40 -8.82 -7.58
CA GLU A 173 -3.34 -7.71 -7.69
C GLU A 173 -3.66 -7.09 -6.33
N THR A 174 -3.99 -5.79 -6.34
CA THR A 174 -4.45 -5.07 -5.14
C THR A 174 -5.93 -4.76 -5.28
N CYS A 175 -6.71 -5.09 -4.25
CA CYS A 175 -8.11 -4.71 -4.12
C CYS A 175 -8.37 -3.99 -2.80
N TYR A 176 -9.55 -3.40 -2.69
CA TYR A 176 -9.93 -2.62 -1.52
C TYR A 176 -11.30 -3.01 -0.98
N SER A 177 -11.46 -2.91 0.33
CA SER A 177 -12.70 -3.31 1.01
C SER A 177 -13.86 -2.32 0.84
N GLY A 178 -13.63 -1.06 0.46
CA GLY A 178 -14.75 -0.14 0.26
C GLY A 178 -14.52 1.32 -0.15
N VAL A 179 -13.34 1.93 0.08
CA VAL A 179 -13.20 3.39 -0.15
C VAL A 179 -12.69 3.77 -1.53
N THR A 180 -11.91 2.90 -2.15
CA THR A 180 -11.39 3.11 -3.51
C THR A 180 -11.50 1.81 -4.30
N PHE A 181 -11.15 1.87 -5.58
CA PHE A 181 -11.30 0.78 -6.53
C PHE A 181 -9.94 0.19 -6.93
N PRO A 182 -9.88 -1.09 -7.35
CA PRO A 182 -11.00 -2.03 -7.48
C PRO A 182 -11.50 -2.60 -6.14
N LEU A 183 -12.80 -2.86 -6.03
CA LEU A 183 -13.39 -3.55 -4.88
C LEU A 183 -13.12 -5.06 -4.95
N VAL A 184 -13.21 -5.74 -3.80
CA VAL A 184 -12.90 -7.18 -3.66
C VAL A 184 -13.63 -8.07 -4.66
N GLU A 185 -14.96 -7.97 -4.74
CA GLU A 185 -15.73 -8.84 -5.65
C GLU A 185 -15.39 -8.60 -7.12
N PRO A 186 -15.41 -7.36 -7.65
CA PRO A 186 -15.04 -7.11 -9.04
C PRO A 186 -13.60 -7.49 -9.35
N GLY A 187 -12.68 -7.25 -8.41
CA GLY A 187 -11.26 -7.58 -8.59
C GLY A 187 -10.98 -9.08 -8.56
N LEU A 188 -11.62 -9.85 -7.69
CA LEU A 188 -11.53 -11.31 -7.71
C LEU A 188 -12.18 -11.89 -8.97
N THR A 189 -13.31 -11.34 -9.41
CA THR A 189 -13.96 -11.72 -10.69
C THR A 189 -13.07 -11.40 -11.90
N HIS A 190 -12.29 -10.32 -11.84
CA HIS A 190 -11.26 -10.01 -12.83
C HIS A 190 -10.12 -11.02 -12.78
N ALA A 191 -9.53 -11.23 -11.61
CA ALA A 191 -8.42 -12.17 -11.40
C ALA A 191 -8.76 -13.61 -11.83
N ALA A 192 -10.01 -14.05 -11.61
CA ALA A 192 -10.49 -15.37 -12.03
C ALA A 192 -10.42 -15.59 -13.55
N LYS A 193 -10.43 -14.52 -14.36
CA LYS A 193 -10.34 -14.59 -15.82
C LYS A 193 -8.91 -14.69 -16.36
N LEU A 194 -7.90 -14.57 -15.49
CA LEU A 194 -6.49 -14.53 -15.88
C LEU A 194 -5.86 -15.93 -16.03
N GLY A 195 -6.58 -17.00 -15.68
CA GLY A 195 -6.14 -18.38 -15.91
C GLY A 195 -5.25 -19.01 -14.84
N TYR A 196 -5.12 -18.39 -13.66
CA TYR A 196 -4.40 -18.98 -12.52
C TYR A 196 -5.22 -20.09 -11.86
N LYS A 197 -4.54 -21.16 -11.43
CA LYS A 197 -5.18 -22.33 -10.80
C LYS A 197 -5.61 -22.06 -9.36
N ARG A 198 -4.94 -21.10 -8.71
CA ARG A 198 -5.18 -20.72 -7.32
C ARG A 198 -5.09 -19.21 -7.15
N ILE A 199 -5.93 -18.67 -6.28
CA ILE A 199 -5.90 -17.28 -5.84
C ILE A 199 -5.77 -17.28 -4.31
N ILE A 200 -4.68 -16.73 -3.79
CA ILE A 200 -4.53 -16.45 -2.35
C ILE A 200 -5.08 -15.06 -2.07
N VAL A 201 -6.08 -14.96 -1.20
CA VAL A 201 -6.68 -13.68 -0.77
C VAL A 201 -6.13 -13.33 0.61
N PHE A 202 -5.32 -12.28 0.66
CA PHE A 202 -4.65 -11.83 1.87
C PHE A 202 -5.14 -10.43 2.30
N PRO A 203 -5.91 -10.32 3.39
CA PRO A 203 -6.27 -9.05 3.97
C PRO A 203 -5.07 -8.41 4.69
N TYR A 204 -4.58 -7.28 4.17
CA TYR A 204 -3.53 -6.49 4.84
C TYR A 204 -4.16 -5.59 5.90
N PHE A 205 -4.55 -6.22 7.01
CA PHE A 205 -5.22 -5.60 8.16
C PHE A 205 -4.53 -6.02 9.45
N LEU A 206 -4.52 -5.13 10.46
CA LEU A 206 -4.00 -5.45 11.79
C LEU A 206 -4.97 -6.31 12.59
N PHE A 207 -6.28 -6.14 12.40
CA PHE A 207 -7.31 -6.76 13.24
C PHE A 207 -8.42 -7.36 12.41
N THR A 208 -9.15 -8.27 13.05
CA THR A 208 -10.41 -8.80 12.55
C THR A 208 -11.49 -7.72 12.44
N GLY A 209 -12.69 -8.16 12.06
CA GLY A 209 -13.91 -7.40 12.15
C GLY A 209 -14.74 -7.47 10.89
N VAL A 210 -15.71 -6.56 10.81
CA VAL A 210 -16.69 -6.50 9.71
C VAL A 210 -16.02 -6.50 8.34
N LEU A 211 -14.89 -5.80 8.19
CA LEU A 211 -14.20 -5.67 6.89
C LEU A 211 -13.52 -6.98 6.47
N VAL A 212 -12.73 -7.60 7.34
CA VAL A 212 -12.07 -8.89 7.04
C VAL A 212 -13.10 -9.97 6.73
N LYS A 213 -14.18 -10.04 7.53
CA LYS A 213 -15.29 -10.96 7.27
C LYS A 213 -15.90 -10.76 5.90
N ARG A 214 -16.19 -9.50 5.54
CA ARG A 214 -16.76 -9.17 4.23
C ARG A 214 -15.83 -9.56 3.08
N ILE A 215 -14.53 -9.38 3.22
CA ILE A 215 -13.53 -9.83 2.23
C ILE A 215 -13.68 -11.34 2.00
N TYR A 216 -13.75 -12.11 3.07
CA TYR A 216 -13.92 -13.56 3.00
C TYR A 216 -15.29 -13.97 2.42
N SER A 217 -16.38 -13.29 2.80
CA SER A 217 -17.71 -13.54 2.22
C SER A 217 -17.73 -13.31 0.71
N TYR A 218 -17.18 -12.18 0.22
CA TYR A 218 -17.05 -11.95 -1.22
C TYR A 218 -16.13 -12.95 -1.90
N THR A 219 -15.09 -13.41 -1.21
CA THR A 219 -14.23 -14.48 -1.73
C THR A 219 -15.03 -15.77 -1.94
N ASP A 220 -15.87 -16.15 -0.97
CA ASP A 220 -16.72 -17.34 -1.06
C ASP A 220 -17.77 -17.21 -2.19
N GLU A 221 -18.37 -16.03 -2.37
CA GLU A 221 -19.30 -15.74 -3.47
C GLU A 221 -18.65 -15.81 -4.85
N VAL A 222 -17.41 -15.32 -5.00
CA VAL A 222 -16.65 -15.45 -6.25
C VAL A 222 -16.24 -16.90 -6.46
N ALA A 223 -15.76 -17.59 -5.43
CA ALA A 223 -15.37 -19.00 -5.52
C ALA A 223 -16.52 -19.90 -6.00
N ALA A 224 -17.75 -19.64 -5.53
CA ALA A 224 -18.93 -20.37 -5.99
C ALA A 224 -19.21 -20.20 -7.50
N ARG A 225 -18.79 -19.08 -8.10
CA ARG A 225 -18.94 -18.80 -9.55
C ARG A 225 -17.82 -19.39 -10.40
N PHE A 226 -16.68 -19.72 -9.80
CA PHE A 226 -15.48 -20.22 -10.48
C PHE A 226 -14.95 -21.50 -9.79
N PRO A 227 -15.69 -22.63 -9.87
CA PRO A 227 -15.39 -23.85 -9.10
C PRO A 227 -14.06 -24.52 -9.48
N ASP A 228 -13.49 -24.22 -10.66
CA ASP A 228 -12.23 -24.77 -11.14
C ASP A 228 -10.99 -24.07 -10.55
N ILE A 229 -11.17 -22.96 -9.81
CA ILE A 229 -10.09 -22.17 -9.21
C ILE A 229 -10.10 -22.37 -7.70
N GLN A 230 -8.92 -22.61 -7.12
CA GLN A 230 -8.77 -22.67 -5.66
C GLN A 230 -8.68 -21.27 -5.07
N PHE A 231 -9.73 -20.82 -4.39
CA PHE A 231 -9.68 -19.59 -3.58
C PHE A 231 -9.25 -19.92 -2.15
N VAL A 232 -8.11 -19.37 -1.72
CA VAL A 232 -7.53 -19.62 -0.40
C VAL A 232 -7.51 -18.32 0.39
N LYS A 233 -8.15 -18.33 1.56
CA LYS A 233 -8.23 -17.18 2.46
C LYS A 233 -7.03 -17.22 3.42
N ALA A 234 -6.08 -16.32 3.25
CA ALA A 234 -4.98 -16.16 4.21
C ALA A 234 -5.44 -15.37 5.43
N SER A 235 -4.84 -15.64 6.59
CA SER A 235 -5.05 -14.84 7.79
C SER A 235 -4.49 -13.43 7.62
N TYR A 236 -4.97 -12.48 8.40
CA TYR A 236 -4.47 -11.10 8.45
C TYR A 236 -3.25 -11.00 9.39
N LEU A 237 -2.69 -9.80 9.57
CA LEU A 237 -1.43 -9.61 10.31
C LEU A 237 -1.56 -10.01 11.78
N ASN A 238 -2.59 -9.51 12.47
CA ASN A 238 -2.86 -9.76 13.89
C ASN A 238 -1.63 -9.48 14.79
N ASP A 239 -1.50 -10.26 15.86
CA ASP A 239 -0.46 -10.28 16.88
C ASP A 239 0.90 -10.84 16.42
N HIS A 240 1.16 -10.86 15.11
CA HIS A 240 2.41 -11.41 14.59
C HIS A 240 3.61 -10.73 15.26
N PRO A 241 4.64 -11.48 15.74
CA PRO A 241 5.74 -10.90 16.52
C PRO A 241 6.43 -9.71 15.84
N LEU A 242 6.64 -9.79 14.52
CA LEU A 242 7.24 -8.70 13.74
C LEU A 242 6.36 -7.44 13.63
N VAL A 243 5.03 -7.56 13.79
CA VAL A 243 4.13 -6.40 13.88
C VAL A 243 4.36 -5.69 15.20
N LEU A 244 4.44 -6.45 16.30
CA LEU A 244 4.76 -5.91 17.63
C LEU A 244 6.15 -5.27 17.67
N ASP A 245 7.12 -5.85 16.96
CA ASP A 245 8.44 -5.24 16.77
C ASP A 245 8.37 -3.92 15.99
N ALA A 246 7.51 -3.82 14.97
CA ALA A 246 7.32 -2.57 14.24
C ALA A 246 6.68 -1.48 15.12
N PHE A 247 5.75 -1.84 16.02
CA PHE A 247 5.26 -0.91 17.03
C PHE A 247 6.35 -0.44 17.99
N GLN A 248 7.24 -1.34 18.43
CA GLN A 248 8.38 -0.98 19.27
C GLN A 248 9.37 -0.05 18.54
N ASP A 249 9.58 -0.25 17.24
CA ASP A 249 10.39 0.67 16.44
C ASP A 249 9.77 2.06 16.44
N ARG A 250 8.44 2.19 16.31
CA ARG A 250 7.77 3.50 16.36
C ARG A 250 7.97 4.20 17.70
N VAL A 251 7.90 3.47 18.82
CA VAL A 251 8.23 4.02 20.15
C VAL A 251 9.67 4.56 20.16
N SER A 252 10.61 3.77 19.67
CA SER A 252 12.05 4.12 19.66
C SER A 252 12.33 5.33 18.75
N GLU A 253 11.70 5.38 17.57
CA GLU A 253 11.81 6.51 16.63
C GLU A 253 11.29 7.82 17.24
N ILE A 254 10.21 7.79 18.02
CA ILE A 254 9.70 8.98 18.73
C ILE A 254 10.73 9.45 19.77
N LEU A 255 11.32 8.52 20.52
CA LEU A 255 12.33 8.82 21.55
C LEU A 255 13.58 9.45 20.95
N GLU A 256 14.04 8.93 19.81
CA GLU A 256 15.23 9.40 19.09
C GLU A 256 14.97 10.67 18.27
N GLY A 257 13.71 11.12 18.15
CA GLY A 257 13.34 12.26 17.30
C GLY A 257 13.43 11.95 15.80
N ALA A 258 13.42 10.66 15.43
CA ALA A 258 13.52 10.15 14.07
C ALA A 258 12.16 9.82 13.45
N ALA A 259 11.05 10.20 14.09
CA ALA A 259 9.70 10.04 13.55
C ALA A 259 9.45 10.99 12.36
N VAL A 260 9.99 10.62 11.18
CA VAL A 260 9.79 11.38 9.95
C VAL A 260 8.47 10.95 9.32
N MET A 261 7.45 11.80 9.49
CA MET A 261 6.19 11.67 8.75
C MET A 261 6.46 11.82 7.25
N ASN A 262 5.60 11.22 6.42
CA ASN A 262 5.72 11.26 4.97
C ASN A 262 5.36 12.63 4.33
N CYS A 263 5.71 13.72 5.00
CA CYS A 263 5.32 15.09 4.66
C CYS A 263 5.68 15.52 3.23
N GLN A 264 6.66 14.89 2.59
CA GLN A 264 7.03 15.17 1.19
C GLN A 264 5.93 14.82 0.18
N MET A 265 5.06 13.85 0.49
CA MET A 265 3.91 13.46 -0.34
C MET A 265 2.58 13.75 0.36
N CYS A 266 2.59 14.60 1.38
CA CYS A 266 1.38 14.95 2.12
C CYS A 266 0.57 15.98 1.32
N LYS A 267 -0.61 15.58 0.84
CA LYS A 267 -1.54 16.45 0.09
C LYS A 267 -1.98 17.72 0.82
N TYR A 268 -1.87 17.75 2.15
CA TYR A 268 -2.18 18.93 2.97
C TYR A 268 -1.04 19.95 3.01
N ARG A 269 0.18 19.55 2.64
CA ARG A 269 1.39 20.38 2.74
C ARG A 269 1.97 20.77 1.38
N GLU A 270 1.95 19.85 0.43
CA GLU A 270 2.50 20.03 -0.91
C GLU A 270 1.44 19.75 -1.97
N GLN A 271 1.61 20.36 -3.14
CA GLN A 271 0.69 20.17 -4.25
C GLN A 271 0.84 18.75 -4.83
N VAL A 272 -0.14 17.90 -4.54
CA VAL A 272 -0.33 16.61 -5.20
C VAL A 272 -1.37 16.79 -6.32
N LEU A 273 -1.08 16.28 -7.52
CA LEU A 273 -1.95 16.41 -8.69
C LEU A 273 -3.38 15.93 -8.36
N GLY A 274 -4.38 16.79 -8.58
CA GLY A 274 -5.80 16.51 -8.32
C GLY A 274 -6.25 16.75 -6.88
N PHE A 275 -5.36 17.21 -6.01
CA PHE A 275 -5.63 17.56 -4.61
C PHE A 275 -5.17 18.99 -4.27
N GLU A 276 -5.14 19.88 -5.27
CA GLU A 276 -4.68 21.26 -5.12
C GLU A 276 -5.47 22.04 -4.04
N ALA A 277 -6.74 21.72 -3.85
CA ALA A 277 -7.63 22.35 -2.87
C ALA A 277 -7.35 21.92 -1.42
N ASP A 278 -6.62 20.83 -1.22
CA ASP A 278 -6.32 20.29 0.11
C ASP A 278 -5.09 20.97 0.74
N VAL A 279 -4.27 21.67 -0.05
CA VAL A 279 -3.04 22.32 0.41
C VAL A 279 -3.37 23.46 1.36
N GLY A 280 -2.84 23.39 2.59
CA GLY A 280 -3.03 24.42 3.62
C GLY A 280 -4.36 24.35 4.36
N GLN A 281 -5.20 23.33 4.12
CA GLN A 281 -6.43 23.13 4.89
C GLN A 281 -6.12 22.93 6.39
N PRO A 282 -6.95 23.46 7.30
CA PRO A 282 -6.78 23.26 8.73
C PRO A 282 -6.96 21.77 9.10
N GLN A 283 -6.21 21.31 10.10
CA GLN A 283 -6.36 19.97 10.65
C GLN A 283 -7.54 19.91 11.61
N GLU A 284 -8.67 19.43 11.11
CA GLU A 284 -9.89 19.23 11.88
C GLU A 284 -10.21 17.74 11.97
N SER A 285 -10.61 17.28 13.15
CA SER A 285 -11.10 15.91 13.32
C SER A 285 -12.53 15.83 12.80
N HIS A 286 -12.75 15.01 11.78
CA HIS A 286 -14.09 14.81 11.21
C HIS A 286 -14.93 13.82 12.02
N HIS A 287 -14.34 13.23 13.08
CA HIS A 287 -14.89 12.06 13.75
C HIS A 287 -15.45 12.33 15.15
N HIS A 288 -15.47 13.59 15.61
CA HIS A 288 -16.05 13.97 16.90
C HIS A 288 -17.50 13.48 17.09
N HIS A 289 -18.31 13.50 16.03
CA HIS A 289 -19.69 13.02 16.07
C HIS A 289 -19.86 11.52 16.36
N VAL A 290 -18.79 10.73 16.24
CA VAL A 290 -18.81 9.27 16.47
C VAL A 290 -17.84 8.78 17.54
N GLU A 291 -17.30 9.70 18.32
CA GLU A 291 -16.44 9.41 19.46
C GLU A 291 -17.24 8.78 20.61
N GLY A 292 -16.79 7.63 21.11
CA GLY A 292 -17.34 7.00 22.32
C GLY A 292 -18.78 6.46 22.25
N ILE A 293 -19.45 6.42 21.09
CA ILE A 293 -20.87 5.98 20.96
C ILE A 293 -21.08 4.48 21.32
N GLY A 294 -20.01 3.73 21.57
CA GLY A 294 -20.05 2.32 21.93
C GLY A 294 -19.96 1.38 20.72
N GLY A 295 -19.28 0.24 20.94
CA GLY A 295 -19.21 -0.83 19.95
C GLY A 295 -20.56 -1.51 19.75
N GLY A 296 -20.60 -2.60 19.00
CA GLY A 296 -21.81 -3.41 18.84
C GLY A 296 -22.47 -3.74 20.20
N LEU A 297 -23.81 -3.83 20.20
CA LEU A 297 -24.63 -4.08 21.40
C LEU A 297 -24.02 -5.21 22.26
N GLU A 298 -23.95 -5.01 23.57
CA GLU A 298 -23.39 -5.98 24.53
C GLU A 298 -24.04 -7.37 24.42
N ASN A 299 -25.33 -7.41 24.03
CA ASN A 299 -26.10 -8.63 23.82
C ASN A 299 -26.47 -8.87 22.34
N CYS A 300 -25.64 -8.41 21.41
CA CYS A 300 -25.83 -8.72 19.99
C CYS A 300 -25.81 -10.26 19.78
N PRO A 301 -26.69 -10.83 18.92
CA PRO A 301 -26.64 -12.24 18.53
C PRO A 301 -25.27 -12.67 17.98
N CYS A 302 -24.53 -11.69 17.45
CA CYS A 302 -23.17 -11.83 16.99
C CYS A 302 -22.11 -12.06 18.09
N ARG A 303 -22.47 -12.01 19.38
CA ARG A 303 -21.58 -12.27 20.55
C ARG A 303 -20.23 -11.52 20.51
N GLY A 304 -20.25 -10.26 20.08
CA GLY A 304 -19.04 -9.42 19.93
C GLY A 304 -18.33 -9.56 18.58
N ASP A 305 -18.66 -10.60 17.80
CA ASP A 305 -18.09 -10.87 16.48
C ASP A 305 -18.97 -10.31 15.35
N CYS A 306 -19.28 -9.02 15.43
CA CYS A 306 -20.18 -8.34 14.51
C CYS A 306 -19.67 -8.43 13.05
N ASP A 307 -20.51 -8.97 12.17
CA ASP A 307 -20.40 -8.94 10.69
C ASP A 307 -21.25 -7.81 10.07
N ALA A 308 -21.95 -7.06 10.92
CA ALA A 308 -22.91 -6.02 10.60
C ALA A 308 -24.15 -6.47 9.82
N SER A 309 -24.53 -7.74 9.93
CA SER A 309 -25.81 -8.30 9.47
C SER A 309 -27.03 -7.55 10.00
N CYS A 310 -26.96 -7.02 11.22
CA CYS A 310 -28.01 -6.16 11.80
C CYS A 310 -28.25 -4.86 11.02
N ARG A 311 -27.43 -4.52 10.02
CA ARG A 311 -27.72 -3.43 9.07
C ARG A 311 -28.85 -3.77 8.11
N ASP A 312 -29.28 -5.02 8.06
CA ASP A 312 -30.51 -5.43 7.41
C ASP A 312 -31.70 -5.27 8.38
N PRO A 313 -32.70 -4.42 8.07
CA PRO A 313 -33.91 -4.31 8.87
C PRO A 313 -34.62 -5.65 9.08
N ASP A 314 -34.55 -6.57 8.11
CA ASP A 314 -35.16 -7.89 8.21
C ASP A 314 -34.42 -8.79 9.22
N PHE A 315 -33.09 -8.72 9.25
CA PHE A 315 -32.31 -9.41 10.28
C PHE A 315 -32.66 -8.93 11.68
N CYS A 316 -32.78 -7.61 11.89
CA CYS A 316 -33.16 -7.03 13.18
C CYS A 316 -34.56 -7.49 13.62
N ARG A 317 -35.51 -7.53 12.68
CA ARG A 317 -36.87 -8.04 12.95
C ARG A 317 -36.87 -9.50 13.35
N GLU A 318 -36.15 -10.34 12.63
CA GLU A 318 -36.07 -11.79 12.87
C GLU A 318 -35.47 -12.12 14.24
N HIS A 319 -34.50 -11.32 14.68
CA HIS A 319 -33.76 -11.54 15.93
C HIS A 319 -34.29 -10.73 17.13
N GLY A 320 -35.44 -10.05 16.98
CA GLY A 320 -36.05 -9.26 18.05
C GLY A 320 -35.18 -8.08 18.53
N LEU A 321 -34.32 -7.54 17.66
CA LEU A 321 -33.40 -6.46 17.99
C LEU A 321 -34.05 -5.09 17.69
N PRO A 322 -33.82 -4.07 18.55
CA PRO A 322 -34.27 -2.71 18.27
C PRO A 322 -33.48 -2.12 17.09
N TRP A 323 -34.20 -1.54 16.13
CA TRP A 323 -33.58 -0.73 15.07
C TRP A 323 -33.16 0.62 15.66
N THR A 324 -31.87 0.95 15.56
CA THR A 324 -31.27 2.16 16.15
C THR A 324 -30.48 2.95 15.10
N PRO A 325 -30.16 4.24 15.34
CA PRO A 325 -29.33 5.03 14.43
C PRO A 325 -27.95 4.42 14.13
N VAL A 326 -27.42 3.55 15.01
CA VAL A 326 -26.17 2.80 14.77
C VAL A 326 -26.29 1.82 13.59
N HIS A 327 -27.52 1.38 13.28
CA HIS A 327 -27.87 0.52 12.15
C HIS A 327 -28.06 1.29 10.84
N SER A 328 -28.51 2.56 10.89
CA SER A 328 -28.72 3.39 9.70
C SER A 328 -27.46 4.20 9.35
N HIS A 329 -27.02 4.13 8.10
CA HIS A 329 -26.07 5.13 7.53
C HIS A 329 -26.81 6.39 7.04
N ALA A 330 -27.94 6.74 7.65
CA ALA A 330 -28.55 8.04 7.38
C ALA A 330 -27.52 9.10 7.81
N GLU A 331 -27.26 10.06 6.93
CA GLU A 331 -26.40 11.20 7.25
C GLU A 331 -26.81 11.77 8.61
N PRO A 332 -25.84 12.20 9.45
CA PRO A 332 -26.20 12.96 10.63
C PRO A 332 -27.06 14.14 10.18
N ALA A 333 -28.11 14.46 10.95
CA ALA A 333 -28.93 15.63 10.67
C ALA A 333 -28.01 16.84 10.46
N SER A 334 -28.31 17.68 9.46
CA SER A 334 -27.57 18.90 9.21
C SER A 334 -27.41 19.69 10.51
N LEU A 335 -26.17 19.84 10.98
CA LEU A 335 -25.90 20.65 12.15
C LEU A 335 -26.24 22.10 11.79
N GLU A 336 -27.13 22.72 12.56
CA GLU A 336 -27.30 24.17 12.46
C GLU A 336 -25.96 24.83 12.84
N PRO A 337 -25.45 25.77 12.02
CA PRO A 337 -24.17 26.40 12.30
C PRO A 337 -24.24 27.14 13.63
N VAL A 338 -23.32 26.80 14.54
CA VAL A 338 -23.09 27.56 15.77
C VAL A 338 -22.56 28.94 15.36
N PRO A 339 -23.14 30.05 15.84
CA PRO A 339 -22.64 31.39 15.52
C PRO A 339 -21.20 31.51 15.99
N VAL A 340 -20.26 31.59 15.05
CA VAL A 340 -18.86 31.89 15.32
C VAL A 340 -18.76 33.39 15.60
N ASP A 341 -18.25 33.76 16.77
CA ASP A 341 -17.89 35.14 17.07
C ASP A 341 -16.82 35.61 16.07
N THR A 342 -17.18 36.56 15.22
CA THR A 342 -16.36 37.11 14.13
C THR A 342 -15.25 38.05 14.64
N SER A 343 -14.78 37.88 15.87
CA SER A 343 -13.79 38.77 16.51
C SER A 343 -12.34 38.29 16.34
N PHE A 344 -12.10 37.10 15.77
CA PHE A 344 -10.75 36.65 15.41
C PHE A 344 -10.47 36.89 13.92
N ASP A 345 -9.91 38.07 13.65
CA ASP A 345 -9.39 38.48 12.35
C ASP A 345 -8.10 37.71 12.03
N TYR A 346 -8.22 36.52 11.46
CA TYR A 346 -7.17 35.96 10.62
C TYR A 346 -7.27 36.63 9.25
N ALA A 347 -6.89 37.91 9.19
CA ALA A 347 -6.64 38.58 7.94
C ALA A 347 -5.69 37.69 7.14
N ALA A 348 -6.22 37.14 6.05
CA ALA A 348 -5.49 36.26 5.17
C ALA A 348 -4.18 36.94 4.78
N SER A 349 -3.08 36.27 5.08
CA SER A 349 -1.85 36.49 4.34
C SER A 349 -2.10 35.99 2.92
N PHE A 350 -2.87 36.77 2.15
CA PHE A 350 -2.95 36.71 0.70
C PHE A 350 -1.62 37.23 0.15
N THR A 351 -0.58 36.46 0.35
CA THR A 351 0.60 36.43 -0.52
C THR A 351 0.72 35.04 -1.11
N LEU A 352 -0.36 34.60 -1.77
CA LEU A 352 -0.27 33.58 -2.80
C LEU A 352 0.33 34.24 -4.04
N GLY A 353 1.53 33.79 -4.42
CA GLY A 353 2.15 34.14 -5.69
C GLY A 353 3.52 34.76 -5.57
N GLY A 354 4.54 33.94 -5.33
CA GLY A 354 5.86 34.27 -5.88
C GLY A 354 5.71 34.48 -7.38
N LYS A 355 5.87 35.73 -7.84
CA LYS A 355 5.89 36.24 -9.24
C LYS A 355 4.74 35.89 -10.21
N TYR A 356 3.88 34.91 -9.97
CA TYR A 356 3.02 34.34 -11.02
C TYR A 356 1.51 34.28 -10.71
N ALA A 357 1.05 34.82 -9.58
CA ALA A 357 -0.40 34.87 -9.28
C ALA A 357 -1.21 35.76 -10.26
N ALA A 358 -0.56 36.65 -11.00
CA ALA A 358 -1.19 37.50 -12.00
C ALA A 358 -1.48 36.81 -13.34
N LEU A 359 -1.18 35.50 -13.48
CA LEU A 359 -1.30 34.75 -14.73
C LEU A 359 -2.50 33.78 -14.77
N LYS A 360 -3.28 33.68 -13.69
CA LYS A 360 -4.28 32.61 -13.52
C LYS A 360 -5.37 32.56 -14.60
N ASP A 361 -5.61 33.67 -15.31
CA ASP A 361 -6.62 33.76 -16.36
C ASP A 361 -6.17 34.60 -17.57
N LYS A 362 -4.86 34.73 -17.81
CA LYS A 362 -4.35 35.46 -18.99
C LYS A 362 -4.18 34.52 -20.17
N THR A 363 -4.72 34.91 -21.33
CA THR A 363 -4.37 34.32 -22.62
C THR A 363 -2.86 34.44 -22.82
N PRO A 364 -2.13 33.37 -23.23
CA PRO A 364 -0.71 33.46 -23.49
C PRO A 364 -0.44 34.62 -24.46
N ASP A 365 0.52 35.48 -24.13
CA ASP A 365 0.97 36.46 -25.11
C ASP A 365 1.70 35.75 -26.27
N ALA A 366 1.94 36.47 -27.36
CA ALA A 366 2.50 35.89 -28.57
C ALA A 366 3.89 35.26 -28.35
N GLU A 367 4.65 35.72 -27.34
CA GLU A 367 5.94 35.13 -26.98
C GLU A 367 5.75 33.79 -26.25
N LEU A 368 4.86 33.73 -25.26
CA LEU A 368 4.57 32.49 -24.54
C LEU A 368 3.91 31.45 -25.44
N GLN A 369 3.02 31.88 -26.34
CA GLN A 369 2.40 31.02 -27.34
C GLN A 369 3.46 30.43 -28.29
N ALA A 370 4.43 31.25 -28.74
CA ALA A 370 5.53 30.78 -29.57
C ALA A 370 6.46 29.79 -28.85
N VAL A 371 6.64 29.91 -27.53
CA VAL A 371 7.39 28.94 -26.71
C VAL A 371 6.62 27.63 -26.54
N MET A 372 5.31 27.70 -26.34
CA MET A 372 4.45 26.52 -26.24
C MET A 372 4.35 25.76 -27.57
N ASP A 373 4.40 26.48 -28.69
CA ASP A 373 4.38 25.92 -30.04
C ASP A 373 5.80 25.56 -30.56
N ALA A 374 6.85 25.84 -29.79
CA ALA A 374 8.22 25.49 -30.15
C ALA A 374 8.52 24.01 -29.87
N PRO A 375 9.21 23.30 -30.78
CA PRO A 375 9.61 21.92 -30.54
C PRO A 375 10.58 21.82 -29.35
N SER A 376 10.32 20.86 -28.46
CA SER A 376 10.95 20.68 -27.14
C SER A 376 12.49 20.61 -27.11
N SER A 377 13.15 20.43 -28.26
CA SER A 377 14.61 20.35 -28.38
C SER A 377 15.27 21.54 -29.09
N GLY A 378 14.54 22.61 -29.42
CA GLY A 378 15.11 23.81 -30.06
C GLY A 378 15.73 23.59 -31.44
N LYS A 379 15.45 22.44 -32.08
CA LYS A 379 15.81 22.12 -33.47
C LYS A 379 14.53 21.70 -34.18
N THR A 380 14.36 22.11 -35.43
CA THR A 380 13.39 21.47 -36.33
C THR A 380 13.67 19.97 -36.34
N ALA A 381 12.64 19.14 -36.21
CA ALA A 381 12.77 17.70 -36.23
C ALA A 381 13.25 17.24 -37.62
N HIS A 382 14.56 17.24 -37.82
CA HIS A 382 15.22 16.50 -38.89
C HIS A 382 15.63 15.15 -38.31
N HIS A 383 15.02 14.09 -38.83
CA HIS A 383 15.56 12.74 -38.66
C HIS A 383 16.89 12.66 -39.44
N GLU A 384 18.00 12.88 -38.77
CA GLU A 384 19.33 12.56 -39.31
C GLU A 384 19.62 11.06 -39.07
N HIS A 385 19.61 10.28 -40.15
CA HIS A 385 20.15 8.92 -40.13
C HIS A 385 21.67 8.99 -40.15
N GLY A 386 22.33 8.52 -39.10
CA GLY A 386 23.77 8.26 -39.14
C GLY A 386 24.11 7.18 -40.17
N PRO A 387 25.34 7.14 -40.72
CA PRO A 387 25.72 6.28 -41.84
C PRO A 387 25.61 4.77 -41.61
N ASN A 388 25.18 4.32 -40.41
CA ASN A 388 24.98 2.92 -40.04
C ASN A 388 23.73 2.68 -39.15
N CYS A 389 22.65 3.46 -39.23
CA CYS A 389 21.48 3.19 -38.36
C CYS A 389 20.75 1.87 -38.68
N GLY A 390 21.04 1.20 -39.81
CA GLY A 390 20.41 -0.09 -40.15
C GLY A 390 18.91 0.00 -40.46
N CYS A 391 18.35 1.20 -40.51
CA CYS A 391 16.94 1.45 -40.78
C CYS A 391 16.75 1.63 -42.30
N GLY A 392 16.64 0.53 -43.03
CA GLY A 392 16.42 0.54 -44.47
C GLY A 392 14.99 0.95 -44.83
N HIS A 393 14.76 2.24 -45.06
CA HIS A 393 13.58 2.75 -45.75
C HIS A 393 14.01 3.62 -46.92
N HIS A 394 14.08 3.01 -48.11
CA HIS A 394 14.06 3.74 -49.37
C HIS A 394 12.65 3.67 -49.94
N GLU A 395 11.86 4.71 -49.72
CA GLU A 395 10.82 5.09 -50.66
C GLU A 395 11.45 6.05 -51.67
N HIS A 396 11.63 5.58 -52.90
CA HIS A 396 11.76 6.46 -54.04
C HIS A 396 10.71 6.07 -55.06
N ASP A 397 9.70 6.92 -55.13
CA ASP A 397 8.73 6.99 -56.20
C ASP A 397 9.43 7.55 -57.45
N HIS A 398 9.71 6.67 -58.41
CA HIS A 398 10.08 7.05 -59.76
C HIS A 398 9.23 6.21 -60.72
N GLY A 399 8.11 6.80 -61.14
CA GLY A 399 7.38 6.33 -62.30
C GLY A 399 8.23 6.49 -63.56
N HIS A 400 8.47 5.39 -64.25
CA HIS A 400 8.57 5.35 -65.70
C HIS A 400 8.11 3.97 -66.19
N ASP A 401 7.07 3.98 -67.02
CA ASP A 401 6.56 2.84 -67.75
C ASP A 401 7.67 2.17 -68.57
N HIS A 402 7.72 0.82 -68.55
CA HIS A 402 7.94 0.03 -69.75
C HIS A 402 7.35 -1.37 -69.59
N HIS A 403 6.34 -1.64 -70.43
CA HIS A 403 5.89 -2.97 -70.81
C HIS A 403 7.07 -3.86 -71.28
N HIS A 404 7.05 -5.14 -70.87
CA HIS A 404 6.88 -6.32 -71.73
C HIS A 404 7.56 -7.57 -71.13
N GLY A 405 6.83 -8.70 -71.18
CA GLY A 405 7.46 -10.00 -71.45
C GLY A 405 7.38 -11.02 -70.33
N HIS A 406 6.33 -11.84 -70.36
CA HIS A 406 6.27 -13.14 -69.72
C HIS A 406 7.41 -14.08 -70.18
N GLY A 407 7.85 -14.96 -69.29
CA GLY A 407 8.67 -16.12 -69.62
C GLY A 407 8.98 -16.97 -68.39
N HIS A 408 8.06 -17.87 -68.02
CA HIS A 408 8.37 -19.01 -67.16
C HIS A 408 9.31 -19.95 -67.89
N ASP A 409 10.27 -20.58 -67.18
CA ASP A 409 10.68 -21.95 -67.48
C ASP A 409 11.19 -22.65 -66.22
N HIS A 410 10.54 -23.79 -65.94
CA HIS A 410 10.92 -24.77 -64.93
C HIS A 410 11.86 -25.79 -65.56
N HIS A 411 12.94 -26.17 -64.86
CA HIS A 411 13.61 -27.43 -65.13
C HIS A 411 13.76 -28.25 -63.85
N HIS A 412 12.95 -29.31 -63.79
CA HIS A 412 13.13 -30.47 -62.94
C HIS A 412 14.13 -31.42 -63.58
N HIS A 413 15.02 -32.02 -62.77
CA HIS A 413 15.56 -33.33 -63.06
C HIS A 413 15.43 -34.19 -61.80
N HIS A 414 14.59 -35.22 -61.93
CA HIS A 414 14.60 -36.40 -61.07
C HIS A 414 15.58 -37.41 -61.68
N ASP A 415 16.30 -38.13 -60.83
CA ASP A 415 16.66 -39.50 -61.14
C ASP A 415 16.56 -40.36 -59.87
N HIS A 416 15.97 -41.54 -60.02
CA HIS A 416 15.73 -42.52 -58.95
C HIS A 416 16.66 -43.72 -59.18
N GLY A 417 17.35 -44.15 -58.12
CA GLY A 417 18.22 -45.34 -58.15
C GLY A 417 18.21 -46.07 -56.81
N HIS A 418 17.58 -47.23 -56.81
CA HIS A 418 17.26 -48.09 -55.68
C HIS A 418 18.45 -48.89 -55.04
N HIS A 419 18.20 -49.32 -53.79
CA HIS A 419 18.55 -50.61 -53.16
C HIS A 419 19.92 -50.89 -52.49
N HIS A 420 19.79 -51.20 -51.19
CA HIS A 420 20.35 -52.33 -50.41
C HIS A 420 21.79 -52.35 -49.82
N HIS A 421 21.79 -52.76 -48.54
CA HIS A 421 22.76 -53.52 -47.75
C HIS A 421 23.88 -52.80 -46.96
N HIS A 422 23.92 -53.22 -45.69
CA HIS A 422 24.99 -53.24 -44.69
C HIS A 422 26.38 -52.80 -45.13
N HIS A 423 27.04 -51.96 -44.33
CA HIS A 423 28.35 -52.27 -43.76
C HIS A 423 28.69 -51.29 -42.62
N HIS A 424 29.14 -51.86 -41.51
CA HIS A 424 29.84 -51.15 -40.44
C HIS A 424 31.09 -50.45 -40.98
N HIS A 425 31.28 -49.17 -40.67
CA HIS A 425 32.62 -48.59 -40.56
C HIS A 425 32.68 -47.58 -39.41
N HIS A 426 33.52 -47.92 -38.43
CA HIS A 426 34.09 -46.99 -37.47
C HIS A 426 34.86 -45.89 -38.20
N HIS A 427 34.59 -44.63 -37.88
CA HIS A 427 35.57 -43.55 -38.00
C HIS A 427 35.58 -42.75 -36.71
N GLY A 428 36.61 -42.99 -35.89
CA GLY A 428 37.01 -42.07 -34.85
C GLY A 428 37.76 -40.91 -35.51
N HIS A 429 37.26 -39.69 -35.29
CA HIS A 429 38.04 -38.47 -35.45
C HIS A 429 37.88 -37.66 -34.16
N GLY A 430 38.80 -37.91 -33.23
CA GLY A 430 39.07 -37.00 -32.12
C GLY A 430 39.84 -35.82 -32.66
N HIS A 431 39.22 -34.64 -32.66
CA HIS A 431 39.90 -33.36 -32.78
C HIS A 431 39.58 -32.55 -31.53
N SER A 432 40.35 -32.78 -30.48
CA SER A 432 40.49 -31.86 -29.36
C SER A 432 41.41 -30.72 -29.80
N HIS A 433 40.83 -29.59 -30.19
CA HIS A 433 41.54 -28.31 -30.23
C HIS A 433 41.07 -27.51 -29.02
N ASP A 434 41.76 -27.74 -27.91
CA ASP A 434 41.70 -26.90 -26.73
C ASP A 434 42.63 -25.70 -26.98
N HIS A 435 42.06 -24.60 -27.47
CA HIS A 435 42.75 -23.31 -27.51
C HIS A 435 42.30 -22.49 -26.31
N GLY A 436 42.84 -22.84 -25.14
CA GLY A 436 42.84 -21.98 -23.97
C GLY A 436 43.69 -20.74 -24.24
N HIS A 437 43.11 -19.73 -24.86
CA HIS A 437 43.66 -18.38 -24.83
C HIS A 437 43.30 -17.77 -23.47
N ASP A 438 44.19 -17.96 -22.50
CA ASP A 438 44.16 -17.27 -21.22
C ASP A 438 44.55 -15.80 -21.46
N HIS A 439 43.55 -14.99 -21.78
CA HIS A 439 43.67 -13.54 -21.74
C HIS A 439 43.31 -13.08 -20.33
N SER A 440 44.23 -13.22 -19.39
CA SER A 440 44.17 -12.57 -18.09
C SER A 440 44.42 -11.06 -18.27
N HIS A 441 43.48 -10.34 -18.86
CA HIS A 441 43.42 -8.90 -18.74
C HIS A 441 42.87 -8.58 -17.34
N GLY A 442 43.78 -8.53 -16.36
CA GLY A 442 43.52 -7.91 -15.07
C GLY A 442 43.29 -6.42 -15.27
N HIS A 443 42.09 -6.06 -15.70
CA HIS A 443 41.62 -4.70 -15.56
C HIS A 443 41.24 -4.53 -14.09
N ASP A 444 42.11 -3.86 -13.34
CA ASP A 444 41.78 -3.30 -12.02
C ASP A 444 40.66 -2.27 -12.21
N HIS A 445 39.43 -2.76 -12.29
CA HIS A 445 38.26 -1.91 -12.16
C HIS A 445 38.16 -1.52 -10.69
N HIS A 446 38.85 -0.45 -10.33
CA HIS A 446 38.55 0.30 -9.11
C HIS A 446 37.12 0.84 -9.22
N HIS A 447 36.15 0.05 -8.75
CA HIS A 447 34.82 0.58 -8.52
C HIS A 447 34.94 1.69 -7.47
N ALA A 448 34.43 2.87 -7.82
CA ALA A 448 34.37 3.97 -6.87
C ALA A 448 33.68 3.46 -5.58
N PRO A 449 34.25 3.74 -4.39
CA PRO A 449 33.65 3.35 -3.14
C PRO A 449 32.21 3.88 -3.09
N TYR A 450 31.25 3.01 -2.77
CA TYR A 450 29.86 3.42 -2.65
C TYR A 450 29.78 4.52 -1.59
N PRO A 451 29.31 5.75 -1.93
CA PRO A 451 29.40 6.91 -1.04
C PRO A 451 28.67 6.73 0.31
N HIS A 452 27.75 5.78 0.38
CA HIS A 452 26.96 5.47 1.58
C HIS A 452 27.30 4.10 2.18
N ALA A 453 28.49 3.56 1.91
CA ALA A 453 28.95 2.30 2.47
C ALA A 453 28.92 2.28 4.01
N ASP A 454 29.24 3.42 4.62
CA ASP A 454 29.28 3.60 6.08
C ASP A 454 28.00 4.22 6.65
N HIS A 455 26.97 4.42 5.82
CA HIS A 455 25.68 4.93 6.31
C HIS A 455 25.05 3.88 7.26
N PRO A 456 24.47 4.27 8.41
CA PRO A 456 23.86 3.31 9.35
C PRO A 456 22.78 2.42 8.71
N LEU A 457 22.09 2.95 7.69
CA LEU A 457 21.10 2.23 6.86
C LEU A 457 21.64 1.84 5.47
N GLY A 458 22.95 1.93 5.27
CA GLY A 458 23.62 1.54 4.04
C GLY A 458 23.48 0.04 3.77
N PRO A 459 23.67 -0.40 2.52
CA PRO A 459 23.55 -1.81 2.16
C PRO A 459 24.56 -2.63 2.95
N LYS A 460 24.07 -3.67 3.65
CA LYS A 460 24.91 -4.57 4.47
C LYS A 460 26.01 -5.25 3.67
N SER A 461 25.86 -5.39 2.35
CA SER A 461 26.90 -5.88 1.44
C SER A 461 28.17 -5.02 1.43
N MET A 462 28.08 -3.76 1.87
CA MET A 462 29.21 -2.84 1.99
C MET A 462 29.85 -2.83 3.37
N GLN A 463 29.24 -3.50 4.36
CA GLN A 463 29.89 -3.69 5.67
C GLN A 463 31.09 -4.62 5.47
N LYS A 464 32.30 -4.10 5.70
CA LYS A 464 33.52 -4.91 5.65
C LYS A 464 33.35 -6.09 6.61
N LYS A 465 33.42 -7.32 6.09
CA LYS A 465 33.51 -8.53 6.93
C LYS A 465 34.69 -8.32 7.89
N LYS A 466 34.40 -8.30 9.18
CA LYS A 466 35.43 -8.23 10.23
C LYS A 466 36.26 -9.49 10.26
#